data_AF-A0A641RVQ4-F1
#
_entry.id   AF-A0A641RVQ4-F1
#
_cell.length_a   1.000
_cell.length_b   1.000
_cell.length_c   1.000
_cell.angle_alpha   90.00
_cell.angle_beta   90.00
_cell.angle_gamma   90.00
#
_symmetry.space_group_name_H-M   'P 1'
#
loop_
_entity.id
_entity.type
_entity.pdbx_description
1 polymer ?
#
loop_
_entity_poly.entity_id
_entity_poly.type
_entity_poly.pdbx_seq_one_letter_code
_entity_poly.pdbx_strand_id
1 'polypeptide(L)'
;VHLVILGVSAAMIFLYNSPGKNVFLNIGLGLWDSYNMVTGLLGDVLSYVRLFALGLSGGILAGVFNSLAVGMSPDDVIAGPIVMVLIFVIGHAINIFMNVLGAMVHPMRLTFVEFFKNSGYEGGGKEYKPFRN
;
A
#
# COMPACT_ATOMS: atom_id res chain seq x y z
N VAL A 1 3.96 -25.75 -27.60
CA VAL A 1 3.58 -26.52 -26.38
C VAL A 1 2.96 -25.60 -25.33
N HIS A 2 3.66 -24.57 -24.83
CA HIS A 2 3.09 -23.63 -23.83
C HIS A 2 1.77 -22.94 -24.24
N LEU A 3 1.65 -22.43 -25.47
CA LEU A 3 0.42 -21.79 -25.96
C LEU A 3 -0.78 -22.76 -26.04
N VAL A 4 -0.53 -24.04 -26.34
CA VAL A 4 -1.56 -25.08 -26.43
C VAL A 4 -2.03 -25.46 -25.03
N ILE A 5 -1.11 -25.59 -24.07
CA ILE A 5 -1.43 -25.84 -22.66
C ILE A 5 -2.25 -24.69 -22.08
N LEU A 6 -1.91 -23.45 -22.41
CA LEU A 6 -2.62 -22.24 -21.97
C LEU A 6 -4.03 -22.15 -22.55
N GLY A 7 -4.21 -22.51 -23.83
CA GLY A 7 -5.54 -22.59 -24.46
C GLY A 7 -6.43 -23.68 -23.85
N VAL A 8 -5.87 -24.87 -23.58
CA VAL A 8 -6.60 -25.99 -22.96
C VAL A 8 -6.99 -25.68 -21.51
N SER A 9 -6.10 -25.02 -20.75
CA SER A 9 -6.40 -24.61 -19.37
C SER A 9 -7.43 -23.48 -19.31
N ALA A 10 -7.38 -22.49 -20.20
CA ALA A 10 -8.42 -21.47 -20.32
C ALA A 10 -9.79 -22.10 -20.66
N ALA A 11 -9.83 -23.06 -21.60
CA ALA A 11 -11.05 -23.76 -21.96
C ALA A 11 -11.63 -24.57 -20.79
N MET A 12 -10.78 -25.22 -19.98
CA MET A 12 -11.23 -25.97 -18.79
C MET A 12 -11.73 -25.06 -17.67
N ILE A 13 -11.10 -23.91 -17.44
CA ILE A 13 -11.55 -22.91 -16.44
C ILE A 13 -12.94 -22.38 -16.81
N PHE A 14 -13.17 -22.07 -18.09
CA PHE A 14 -14.47 -21.56 -18.56
C PHE A 14 -15.58 -22.61 -18.56
N LEU A 15 -15.25 -23.88 -18.78
CA LEU A 15 -16.23 -24.95 -18.90
C LEU A 15 -16.58 -25.58 -17.54
N TYR A 16 -15.64 -25.60 -16.59
CA TYR A 16 -15.74 -26.36 -15.32
C TYR A 16 -15.81 -25.47 -14.05
N ASN A 17 -16.09 -24.17 -14.16
CA ASN A 17 -16.18 -23.26 -13.00
C ASN A 17 -17.34 -23.61 -12.02
N SER A 18 -18.38 -24.31 -12.46
CA SER A 18 -19.43 -24.85 -11.57
C SER A 18 -20.03 -26.14 -12.14
N PRO A 19 -19.78 -27.31 -11.54
CA PRO A 19 -20.39 -28.57 -11.98
C PRO A 19 -21.87 -28.58 -11.56
N GLY A 20 -22.76 -28.06 -12.41
CA GLY A 20 -24.21 -28.14 -12.17
C GLY A 20 -25.15 -27.18 -12.92
N LYS A 21 -24.67 -26.14 -13.63
CA LYS A 21 -25.54 -25.22 -14.42
C LYS A 21 -25.09 -25.10 -15.88
N ASN A 22 -26.03 -24.75 -16.76
CA ASN A 22 -25.87 -24.67 -18.23
C ASN A 22 -24.52 -24.07 -18.67
N VAL A 23 -23.90 -24.67 -19.69
CA VAL A 23 -22.60 -24.28 -20.27
C VAL A 23 -22.51 -22.77 -20.56
N PHE A 24 -23.59 -22.16 -21.04
CA PHE A 24 -23.66 -20.73 -21.34
C PHE A 24 -23.56 -19.84 -20.08
N LEU A 25 -24.10 -20.31 -18.96
CA LEU A 25 -24.05 -19.62 -17.69
C LEU A 25 -22.69 -19.80 -17.00
N ASN A 26 -22.05 -20.96 -17.18
CA ASN A 26 -20.67 -21.18 -16.71
C ASN A 26 -19.67 -20.28 -17.45
N ILE A 27 -19.86 -20.06 -18.76
CA ILE A 27 -19.00 -19.14 -19.52
C ILE A 27 -19.21 -17.69 -19.05
N GLY A 28 -20.47 -17.28 -18.84
CA GLY A 28 -20.79 -15.94 -18.30
C GLY A 28 -20.23 -15.72 -16.89
N LEU A 29 -20.33 -16.73 -16.01
CA LEU A 29 -19.75 -16.68 -14.66
C LEU A 29 -18.22 -16.71 -14.68
N GLY A 30 -17.60 -17.52 -15.56
CA GLY A 30 -16.15 -17.55 -15.74
C GLY A 30 -15.59 -16.22 -16.23
N LEU A 31 -16.30 -15.50 -17.12
CA LEU A 31 -15.90 -14.17 -17.60
C LEU A 31 -16.00 -13.14 -16.46
N TRP A 32 -17.07 -13.23 -15.66
CA TRP A 32 -17.28 -12.39 -14.49
C TRP A 32 -16.20 -12.60 -13.42
N ASP A 33 -15.86 -13.85 -13.12
CA ASP A 33 -14.81 -14.19 -12.16
C ASP A 33 -13.42 -13.77 -12.66
N SER A 34 -13.17 -13.92 -13.96
CA SER A 34 -11.94 -13.41 -14.59
C SER A 34 -11.83 -11.89 -14.46
N TYR A 35 -12.93 -11.16 -14.67
CA TYR A 35 -12.98 -9.71 -14.51
C TYR A 35 -12.75 -9.27 -13.06
N ASN A 36 -13.37 -9.96 -12.09
CA ASN A 36 -13.12 -9.72 -10.67
C ASN A 36 -11.69 -10.06 -10.26
N MET A 37 -11.08 -11.10 -10.84
CA MET A 37 -9.69 -11.45 -10.57
C MET A 37 -8.72 -10.38 -11.10
N VAL A 38 -8.95 -9.87 -12.32
CA VAL A 38 -8.11 -8.81 -12.89
C VAL A 38 -8.25 -7.51 -12.12
N THR A 39 -9.47 -7.13 -11.75
CA THR A 39 -9.69 -5.91 -10.93
C THR A 39 -9.13 -6.07 -9.52
N GLY A 40 -9.21 -7.26 -8.91
CA GLY A 40 -8.56 -7.59 -7.64
C GLY A 40 -7.04 -7.44 -7.71
N LEU A 41 -6.40 -8.00 -8.75
CA LEU A 41 -4.96 -7.86 -8.96
C LEU A 41 -4.52 -6.40 -9.12
N LEU A 42 -5.31 -5.58 -9.83
CA LEU A 42 -5.05 -4.14 -9.93
C LEU A 42 -5.19 -3.45 -8.56
N GLY A 43 -6.16 -3.87 -7.74
CA GLY A 43 -6.30 -3.42 -6.35
C GLY A 43 -5.06 -3.72 -5.50
N ASP A 44 -4.51 -4.94 -5.64
CA ASP A 44 -3.29 -5.34 -4.93
C ASP A 44 -2.08 -4.47 -5.35
N VAL A 45 -1.88 -4.26 -6.66
CA VAL A 45 -0.79 -3.42 -7.17
C VAL A 45 -0.91 -1.99 -6.66
N LEU A 46 -2.10 -1.40 -6.71
CA LEU A 46 -2.36 -0.04 -6.20
C LEU A 46 -2.10 0.07 -4.70
N SER A 47 -2.30 -1.02 -3.94
CA SER A 47 -1.95 -1.08 -2.52
C SER A 47 -0.43 -0.96 -2.30
N TYR A 48 0.38 -1.65 -3.11
CA TYR A 48 1.85 -1.61 -3.02
C TYR A 48 2.47 -0.29 -3.50
N VAL A 49 1.84 0.39 -4.47
CA VAL A 49 2.28 1.72 -4.94
C VAL A 49 2.36 2.74 -3.79
N ARG A 50 1.53 2.58 -2.75
CA ARG A 50 1.53 3.47 -1.59
C ARG A 50 2.82 3.41 -0.77
N LEU A 51 3.35 2.21 -0.53
CA LEU A 51 4.63 2.02 0.16
C LEU A 51 5.79 2.60 -0.66
N PHE A 52 5.73 2.40 -1.98
CA PHE A 52 6.69 3.01 -2.90
C PHE A 52 6.64 4.54 -2.87
N ALA A 53 5.45 5.14 -2.89
CA ALA A 53 5.26 6.59 -2.84
C ALA A 53 5.78 7.20 -1.53
N LEU A 54 5.59 6.51 -0.40
CA LEU A 54 6.15 6.93 0.89
C LEU A 54 7.68 6.94 0.88
N GLY A 55 8.31 5.85 0.40
CA GLY A 55 9.77 5.79 0.28
C GLY A 55 10.35 6.84 -0.67
N LEU A 56 9.68 7.07 -1.81
CA LEU A 56 10.09 8.08 -2.79
C LEU A 56 10.01 9.50 -2.20
N SER A 57 8.90 9.83 -1.52
CA SER A 57 8.72 11.13 -0.89
C SER A 57 9.76 11.40 0.19
N GLY A 58 10.06 10.40 1.03
CA GLY A 58 11.11 10.50 2.05
C GLY A 58 12.50 10.71 1.46
N GLY A 59 12.82 10.04 0.34
CA GLY A 59 14.08 10.24 -0.39
C GLY A 59 14.21 11.64 -1.00
N ILE A 60 13.12 12.16 -1.57
CA ILE A 60 13.09 13.53 -2.12
C ILE A 60 13.29 14.57 -1.00
N LEU A 61 12.58 14.42 0.14
CA LEU A 61 12.74 15.30 1.30
C LEU A 61 14.17 15.27 1.85
N ALA A 62 14.81 14.09 1.92
CA ALA A 62 16.23 13.99 2.32
C ALA A 62 17.12 14.80 1.36
N GLY A 63 16.88 14.70 0.05
CA GLY A 63 17.58 15.50 -0.96
C GLY A 63 17.40 17.00 -0.77
N VAL A 64 16.17 17.45 -0.47
CA VAL A 64 15.88 18.87 -0.18
C VAL A 64 16.64 19.36 1.05
N PHE A 65 16.65 18.60 2.15
CA PHE A 65 17.40 18.98 3.34
C PHE A 65 18.91 19.00 3.13
N ASN A 66 19.44 18.09 2.30
CA ASN A 66 20.85 18.11 1.92
C ASN A 66 21.21 19.38 1.13
N SER A 67 20.39 19.74 0.14
CA SER A 67 20.56 20.98 -0.62
C SER A 67 20.41 22.24 0.24
N LEU A 68 19.51 22.21 1.23
CA LEU A 68 19.34 23.30 2.19
C LEU A 68 20.57 23.44 3.10
N ALA A 69 21.11 22.34 3.59
CA ALA A 69 22.30 22.33 4.46
C ALA A 69 23.54 22.87 3.73
N VAL A 70 23.72 22.52 2.45
CA VAL A 70 24.82 23.02 1.63
C VAL A 70 24.58 24.48 1.18
N GLY A 71 23.35 24.84 0.82
CA GLY A 71 23.01 26.17 0.31
C GLY A 71 22.90 27.27 1.37
N MET A 72 22.67 26.92 2.64
CA MET A 72 22.57 27.87 3.75
C MET A 72 23.81 27.91 4.65
N SER A 73 24.83 27.07 4.39
CA SER A 73 26.09 27.10 5.15
C SER A 73 26.89 28.35 4.79
N PRO A 74 27.22 29.23 5.76
CA PRO A 74 28.13 30.35 5.53
C PRO A 74 29.54 29.86 5.14
N ASP A 75 30.28 30.65 4.36
CA ASP A 75 31.68 30.37 3.97
C ASP A 75 32.69 30.48 5.14
N ASP A 76 32.20 30.79 6.35
CA ASP A 76 33.02 30.85 7.57
C ASP A 76 33.42 29.45 8.05
N VAL A 77 34.73 29.29 8.29
CA VAL A 77 35.38 28.01 8.66
C VAL A 77 34.83 27.38 9.95
N ILE A 78 34.19 28.17 10.82
CA ILE A 78 33.65 27.73 12.12
C ILE A 78 32.11 27.72 12.13
N ALA A 79 31.46 28.74 11.54
CA ALA A 79 30.00 28.84 11.56
C ALA A 79 29.33 27.93 10.52
N GLY A 80 29.96 27.71 9.36
CA GLY A 80 29.48 26.80 8.30
C GLY A 80 29.19 25.38 8.78
N PRO A 81 30.17 24.69 9.39
CA PRO A 81 30.00 23.32 9.88
C PRO A 81 28.90 23.18 10.95
N ILE A 82 28.76 24.18 11.83
CA ILE A 82 27.78 24.17 12.92
C ILE A 82 26.36 24.28 12.35
N VAL A 83 26.13 25.23 11.44
CA VAL A 83 24.81 25.43 10.80
C VAL A 83 24.46 24.22 9.94
N MET A 84 25.43 23.67 9.21
CA MET A 84 25.23 22.47 8.39
C MET A 84 24.80 21.27 9.23
N VAL A 85 25.51 20.97 10.33
CA VAL A 85 25.16 19.87 11.24
C VAL A 85 23.78 20.07 11.86
N LEU A 86 23.44 21.30 12.25
CA LEU A 86 22.13 21.61 12.83
C LEU A 86 20.98 21.33 11.83
N ILE A 87 21.12 21.80 10.59
CA ILE A 87 20.14 21.56 9.52
C ILE A 87 20.07 20.07 9.19
N PHE A 88 21.21 19.37 9.19
CA PHE A 88 21.25 17.93 8.92
C PHE A 88 20.48 17.15 9.99
N VAL A 89 20.74 17.42 11.27
CA VAL A 89 20.12 16.73 12.40
C VAL A 89 18.62 17.03 12.45
N ILE A 90 18.22 18.30 12.37
CA ILE A 90 16.81 18.69 12.45
C ILE A 90 16.05 18.23 11.21
N GLY A 91 16.60 18.45 10.01
CA GLY A 91 15.98 18.08 8.74
C GLY A 91 15.78 16.57 8.62
N HIS A 92 16.79 15.77 8.96
CA HIS A 92 16.66 14.31 8.94
C HIS A 92 15.77 13.78 10.05
N ALA A 93 15.77 14.39 11.25
CA ALA A 93 14.85 14.01 12.32
C ALA A 93 13.39 14.21 11.89
N ILE A 94 13.07 15.35 11.26
CA ILE A 94 11.73 15.62 10.73
C ILE A 94 11.40 14.65 9.59
N ASN A 95 12.34 14.40 8.68
CA ASN A 95 12.11 13.46 7.57
C ASN A 95 11.80 12.04 8.09
N ILE A 96 12.56 11.53 9.06
CA ILE A 96 12.30 10.23 9.68
C ILE A 96 10.95 10.23 10.38
N PHE A 97 10.64 11.27 11.13
CA PHE A 97 9.36 11.41 11.83
C PHE A 97 8.16 11.37 10.85
N MET A 98 8.23 12.14 9.77
CA MET A 98 7.16 12.19 8.76
C MET A 98 7.00 10.86 8.01
N ASN A 99 8.11 10.17 7.68
CA ASN A 99 8.05 8.85 7.05
C ASN A 99 7.44 7.80 7.98
N VAL A 100 7.78 7.82 9.27
CA VAL A 100 7.21 6.90 10.26
C VAL A 100 5.72 7.15 10.45
N LEU A 101 5.30 8.41 10.59
CA LEU A 101 3.88 8.75 10.66
C LEU A 101 3.14 8.28 9.41
N GLY A 102 3.64 8.64 8.22
CA GLY A 102 3.06 8.20 6.95
C GLY A 102 2.94 6.68 6.85
N ALA A 103 3.98 5.95 7.23
CA ALA A 103 3.99 4.49 7.27
C ALA A 103 3.02 3.89 8.29
N MET A 104 2.60 4.60 9.33
CA MET A 104 1.62 4.12 10.31
C MET A 104 0.17 4.48 9.93
N VAL A 105 -0.10 5.71 9.48
CA VAL A 105 -1.48 6.12 9.13
C VAL A 105 -1.97 5.53 7.81
N HIS A 106 -1.09 5.32 6.83
CA HIS A 106 -1.52 4.78 5.54
C HIS A 106 -1.99 3.32 5.57
N PRO A 107 -1.36 2.40 6.33
CA PRO A 107 -1.90 1.08 6.58
C PRO A 107 -3.15 1.12 7.43
N MET A 108 -3.22 1.97 8.46
CA MET A 108 -4.42 2.11 9.31
C MET A 108 -5.67 2.42 8.47
N ARG A 109 -5.55 3.26 7.43
CA ARG A 109 -6.62 3.49 6.47
C ARG A 109 -7.01 2.23 5.70
N LEU A 110 -6.04 1.42 5.24
CA LEU A 110 -6.33 0.14 4.58
C LEU A 110 -7.08 -0.79 5.53
N THR A 111 -6.61 -0.92 6.76
CA THR A 111 -7.22 -1.82 7.74
C THR A 111 -8.65 -1.40 8.05
N PHE A 112 -8.89 -0.13 8.35
CA PHE A 112 -10.22 0.39 8.70
C PHE A 112 -11.20 0.52 7.55
N VAL A 113 -10.76 0.95 6.37
CA VAL A 113 -11.67 1.28 5.26
C VAL A 113 -11.79 0.14 4.27
N GLU A 114 -10.69 -0.57 3.99
CA GLU A 114 -10.66 -1.59 2.94
C GLU A 114 -10.82 -2.99 3.56
N PHE A 115 -10.09 -3.31 4.65
CA PHE A 115 -10.15 -4.64 5.27
C PHE A 115 -11.44 -4.86 6.08
N PHE A 116 -11.79 -3.97 7.02
CA PHE A 116 -13.01 -4.14 7.84
C PHE A 116 -14.31 -4.04 7.02
N LYS A 117 -14.30 -3.27 5.92
CA LYS A 117 -15.43 -3.17 4.98
C LYS A 117 -15.57 -4.43 4.12
N ASN A 118 -14.46 -4.99 3.61
CA ASN A 118 -14.50 -6.25 2.85
C ASN A 118 -14.75 -7.47 3.76
N SER A 119 -14.35 -7.42 5.03
CA SER A 119 -14.53 -8.54 5.96
C SER A 119 -15.96 -8.69 6.49
N GLY A 120 -16.91 -7.87 6.03
CA GLY A 120 -18.31 -7.92 6.48
C GLY A 120 -18.47 -7.64 7.97
N TYR A 121 -17.55 -6.88 8.58
CA TYR A 121 -17.57 -6.61 10.01
C TYR A 121 -18.67 -5.59 10.34
N GLU A 122 -19.83 -6.06 10.78
CA GLU A 122 -20.85 -5.22 11.41
C GLU A 122 -20.38 -4.87 12.83
N GLY A 123 -19.88 -3.65 13.01
CA GLY A 123 -19.50 -3.14 14.33
C GLY A 123 -20.70 -3.16 15.28
N GLY A 124 -20.62 -3.94 16.35
CA GLY A 124 -21.73 -4.08 17.30
C GLY A 124 -21.49 -5.05 18.47
N GLY A 125 -20.24 -5.34 18.83
CA GLY A 125 -19.94 -6.19 19.98
C GLY A 125 -20.28 -5.50 21.31
N LYS A 126 -20.90 -6.22 22.26
CA LYS A 126 -21.06 -5.72 23.63
C LYS A 126 -19.70 -5.71 24.33
N GLU A 127 -19.29 -4.53 24.79
CA GLU A 127 -18.09 -4.36 25.62
C GLU A 127 -18.22 -5.17 26.91
N TYR A 128 -17.31 -6.12 27.12
CA TYR A 128 -17.28 -6.92 28.33
C TYR A 128 -16.84 -6.06 29.51
N LYS A 129 -17.75 -5.81 30.46
CA LYS A 129 -17.45 -5.12 31.71
C LYS A 129 -17.39 -6.16 32.83
N PRO A 130 -16.19 -6.54 33.31
CA PRO A 130 -16.07 -7.47 34.42
C PRO A 130 -16.70 -6.87 35.68
N PHE A 131 -17.14 -7.74 36.61
CA PHE A 131 -17.64 -7.31 37.90
C PHE A 131 -16.56 -6.52 38.64
N ARG A 132 -16.86 -5.25 38.92
CA ARG A 132 -16.02 -4.40 39.75
C ARG A 132 -16.33 -4.75 41.21
N ASN A 133 -15.29 -5.12 41.96
CA ASN A 133 -15.37 -5.32 43.42
C ASN A 133 -15.85 -4.05 44.12
#